data_AF-A0A4Y3PQV8-F1
#
_entry.id   AF-A0A4Y3PQV8-F1
#
_cell.length_a   1.000
_cell.length_b   1.000
_cell.length_c   1.000
_cell.angle_alpha   90.00
_cell.angle_beta   90.00
_cell.angle_gamma   90.00
#
_symmetry.space_group_name_H-M   'P 1'
#
loop_
_entity.id
_entity.type
_entity.pdbx_description
1 polymer ?
#
loop_
_entity_poly.entity_id
_entity_poly.type
_entity_poly.pdbx_seq_one_letter_code
_entity_poly.pdbx_strand_id
1 'polypeptide(L)'
;MADHPIQGLMRTAMENLKQMVDVNTIIGDPVETPDGSVILPISKVGFGFAAGGSEFHYDQHHQGIDGHPFGGGSGGGVSITPVAFLVVGKQGIRSIPLENTTHLYDRILDSVPQFVDKMQSLFKKHDEMPVQSHPGRKRVDDHDLEELMDRG
;
A
#
# COMPACT_ATOMS: atom_id res chain seq x y z
N MET A 1 -1.65 25.97 17.05
CA MET A 1 -2.48 25.71 15.86
C MET A 1 -2.62 24.20 15.78
N ALA A 2 -3.83 23.67 15.90
CA ALA A 2 -4.05 22.23 15.89
C ALA A 2 -3.83 21.73 14.47
N ASP A 3 -2.68 21.12 14.21
CA ASP A 3 -2.38 20.47 12.94
C ASP A 3 -3.33 19.27 12.79
N HIS A 4 -4.27 19.38 11.86
CA HIS A 4 -5.23 18.32 11.58
C HIS A 4 -4.46 17.10 11.03
N PRO A 5 -4.73 15.84 11.46
CA PRO A 5 -3.97 14.66 11.02
C PRO A 5 -3.84 14.49 9.49
N ILE A 6 -4.86 14.92 8.74
CA ILE A 6 -4.88 14.99 7.26
C ILE A 6 -3.77 15.89 6.69
N GLN A 7 -3.40 16.96 7.39
CA GLN A 7 -2.34 17.88 6.97
C GLN A 7 -0.98 17.19 6.93
N GLY A 8 -0.72 16.27 7.87
CA GLY A 8 0.50 15.45 7.87
C GLY A 8 0.56 14.51 6.67
N LEU A 9 -0.56 13.89 6.30
CA LEU A 9 -0.65 13.01 5.13
C LEU A 9 -0.45 13.78 3.81
N MET A 10 -1.09 14.94 3.68
CA MET A 10 -0.95 15.81 2.50
C MET A 10 0.47 16.36 2.35
N ARG A 11 1.11 16.74 3.47
CA ARG A 11 2.50 17.19 3.48
C ARG A 11 3.46 16.11 3.00
N THR A 12 3.34 14.89 3.53
CA THR A 12 4.16 13.75 3.09
C THR A 12 3.96 13.44 1.61
N ALA A 13 2.73 13.54 1.10
CA ALA A 13 2.45 13.35 -0.33
C ALA A 13 3.13 14.42 -1.21
N MET A 14 3.07 15.70 -0.81
CA MET A 14 3.71 16.80 -1.54
C MET A 14 5.24 16.76 -1.50
N GLU A 15 5.82 16.38 -0.36
CA GLU A 15 7.28 16.23 -0.21
C GLU A 15 7.82 15.10 -1.09
N ASN A 16 7.11 13.96 -1.16
CA ASN A 16 7.46 12.86 -2.07
C ASN A 16 7.36 13.28 -3.55
N LEU A 17 6.30 13.99 -3.95
CA LEU A 17 6.18 14.54 -5.31
C LEU A 17 7.34 15.47 -5.66
N LYS A 18 7.73 16.35 -4.73
CA LYS A 18 8.81 17.32 -4.95
C LYS A 18 10.16 16.64 -5.18
N GLN A 19 10.47 15.58 -4.44
CA GLN A 19 11.70 14.80 -4.64
C GLN A 19 11.74 14.06 -5.99
N MET A 20 10.60 13.88 -6.65
CA MET A 20 10.49 13.18 -7.93
C MET A 20 10.38 14.11 -9.14
N VAL A 21 9.96 15.36 -8.93
CA VAL A 21 9.87 16.42 -9.97
C VAL A 21 11.21 17.14 -10.17
N ASP A 22 12.25 16.85 -9.37
CA ASP A 22 13.63 17.23 -9.70
C ASP A 22 14.19 16.26 -10.78
N VAL A 23 13.69 16.44 -12.02
CA VAL A 23 13.69 15.44 -13.11
C VAL A 23 15.08 15.18 -13.71
N ASN A 24 16.13 15.88 -13.27
CA ASN A 24 17.51 15.59 -13.71
C ASN A 24 17.97 14.18 -13.31
N THR A 25 17.31 13.52 -12.34
CA THR A 25 17.70 12.17 -11.88
C THR A 25 16.88 11.04 -12.52
N ILE A 26 15.75 11.34 -13.15
CA ILE A 26 14.83 10.32 -13.71
C ILE A 26 15.09 10.09 -15.20
N ILE A 27 15.65 11.08 -15.87
CA ILE A 27 15.99 11.07 -17.28
C ILE A 27 17.50 11.31 -17.32
N GLY A 28 18.26 10.23 -17.53
CA GLY A 28 19.71 10.28 -17.48
C GLY A 28 20.32 11.34 -18.39
N ASP A 29 21.58 11.66 -18.13
CA ASP A 29 22.28 12.72 -18.85
C ASP A 29 22.31 12.46 -20.37
N PRO A 30 22.26 13.52 -21.19
CA PRO A 30 22.44 13.39 -22.63
C PRO A 30 23.76 12.69 -22.95
N VAL A 31 23.71 11.73 -23.87
CA VAL A 31 24.90 10.99 -24.32
C VAL A 31 25.36 11.56 -25.64
N GLU A 32 26.56 12.12 -25.67
CA GLU A 32 27.21 12.57 -26.91
C GLU A 32 27.85 11.38 -27.64
N THR A 33 27.56 11.27 -28.93
CA THR A 33 28.16 10.27 -29.81
C THR A 33 29.38 10.83 -30.54
N PRO A 34 30.34 9.99 -30.99
CA PRO A 34 31.58 10.47 -31.63
C PRO A 34 31.37 11.29 -32.92
N ASP A 35 30.21 11.18 -33.57
CA ASP A 35 29.81 11.98 -34.73
C ASP A 35 29.25 13.37 -34.37
N GLY A 36 29.14 13.68 -33.07
CA GLY A 36 28.62 14.93 -32.53
C GLY A 36 27.10 14.99 -32.40
N SER A 37 26.41 13.85 -32.54
CA SER A 37 24.98 13.77 -32.23
C SER A 37 24.77 13.60 -30.72
N VAL A 38 23.60 14.02 -30.21
CA VAL A 38 23.23 13.92 -28.80
C VAL A 38 22.02 13.02 -28.67
N ILE A 39 22.10 12.02 -27.80
CA ILE A 39 21.01 11.10 -27.49
C ILE A 39 20.39 11.52 -26.16
N LEU A 40 19.11 11.90 -26.19
CA LEU A 40 18.33 12.22 -25.00
C LEU A 40 17.34 11.08 -24.73
N PRO A 41 17.44 10.36 -23.60
CA PRO A 41 16.38 9.45 -23.19
C PRO A 41 15.11 10.23 -22.86
N ILE A 42 13.94 9.69 -23.17
CA ILE A 42 12.64 10.25 -22.81
C ILE A 42 11.83 9.20 -22.08
N SER A 43 11.43 9.53 -20.85
CA SER A 43 10.61 8.67 -19.99
C SER A 43 9.33 9.40 -19.60
N LYS A 44 8.22 8.66 -19.52
CA LYS A 44 6.97 9.09 -18.90
C LYS A 44 7.03 8.76 -17.42
N VAL A 45 6.68 9.73 -16.59
CA VAL A 45 6.60 9.55 -15.14
C VAL A 45 5.14 9.62 -14.71
N GLY A 46 4.72 8.65 -13.89
CA GLY A 46 3.41 8.60 -13.27
C GLY A 46 3.53 8.61 -11.75
N PHE A 47 2.65 9.36 -11.11
CA PHE A 47 2.56 9.44 -9.65
C PHE A 47 1.16 9.07 -9.20
N GLY A 48 1.07 8.24 -8.17
CA GLY A 48 -0.19 7.89 -7.53
C GLY A 48 -0.04 8.00 -6.03
N PHE A 49 -1.00 8.64 -5.38
CA PHE A 49 -1.07 8.71 -3.93
C PHE A 49 -2.49 8.39 -3.50
N ALA A 50 -2.62 7.62 -2.43
CA ALA A 50 -3.88 7.29 -1.80
C ALA A 50 -3.72 7.50 -0.31
N ALA A 51 -4.69 8.17 0.31
CA ALA A 51 -4.75 8.35 1.75
C ALA A 51 -6.19 8.16 2.22
N GLY A 52 -6.35 7.63 3.42
CA GLY A 52 -7.65 7.41 4.04
C GLY A 52 -7.51 7.24 5.54
N GLY A 53 -8.54 7.59 6.28
CA GLY A 53 -8.58 7.42 7.73
C GLY A 53 -9.96 7.64 8.29
N SER A 54 -10.13 7.24 9.54
CA SER A 54 -11.38 7.32 10.28
C SER A 54 -11.08 7.74 11.72
N GLU A 55 -11.97 8.54 12.27
CA GLU A 55 -11.97 8.87 13.69
C GLU A 55 -12.91 7.92 14.43
N PHE A 56 -12.45 7.37 15.55
CA PHE A 56 -13.25 6.47 16.38
C PHE A 56 -13.86 7.26 17.53
N HIS A 57 -15.19 7.35 17.54
CA HIS A 57 -15.91 7.90 18.69
C HIS A 57 -15.99 6.84 19.77
N TYR A 58 -15.21 7.01 20.85
CA TYR A 58 -15.39 6.26 22.09
C TYR A 58 -16.32 7.07 23.00
N ASP A 59 -17.52 6.55 23.27
CA ASP A 59 -18.37 7.03 24.36
C ASP A 59 -17.77 6.57 25.69
N GLN A 60 -16.66 7.20 26.12
CA GLN A 60 -16.10 6.95 27.43
C GLN A 60 -16.03 8.25 28.23
N HIS A 61 -16.86 8.30 29.26
CA HIS A 61 -16.95 9.31 30.32
C HIS A 61 -15.66 9.37 31.17
N HIS A 62 -14.49 9.50 30.55
CA HIS A 62 -13.23 9.76 31.24
C HIS A 62 -12.77 11.17 30.94
N GLN A 63 -12.98 12.04 31.93
CA GLN A 63 -12.47 13.41 31.99
C GLN A 63 -10.95 13.38 31.83
N GLY A 64 -10.43 13.89 30.71
CA GLY A 64 -8.99 14.21 30.60
C GLY A 64 -8.34 14.02 29.23
N ILE A 65 -8.98 13.37 28.26
CA ILE A 65 -8.43 13.26 26.89
C ILE A 65 -9.45 13.83 25.90
N ASP A 66 -9.34 15.14 25.64
CA ASP A 66 -10.11 15.80 24.60
C ASP A 66 -9.52 15.40 23.22
N GLY A 67 -10.13 14.40 22.58
CA GLY A 67 -9.82 14.02 21.21
C GLY A 67 -10.20 12.58 20.86
N HIS A 68 -10.91 12.38 19.74
CA HIS A 68 -11.19 11.05 19.22
C HIS A 68 -9.92 10.44 18.62
N PRO A 69 -9.57 9.17 18.94
CA PRO A 69 -8.44 8.51 18.30
C PRO A 69 -8.66 8.40 16.79
N PHE A 70 -7.69 8.90 16.02
CA PHE A 70 -7.66 8.82 14.57
C PHE A 70 -6.84 7.60 14.13
N GLY A 71 -7.44 6.73 13.30
CA GLY A 71 -6.73 5.68 12.59
C GLY A 71 -6.71 5.99 11.10
N GLY A 72 -5.54 6.03 10.48
CA GLY A 72 -5.43 6.29 9.05
C GLY A 72 -4.16 5.74 8.46
N GLY A 73 -4.13 5.71 7.12
CA GLY A 73 -2.99 5.27 6.34
C GLY A 73 -2.88 6.06 5.04
N SER A 74 -1.66 6.17 4.54
CA SER A 74 -1.37 6.69 3.20
C SER A 74 -0.34 5.81 2.51
N GLY A 75 -0.43 5.76 1.19
CA GLY A 75 0.57 5.16 0.33
C GLY A 75 0.73 5.97 -0.94
N GLY A 76 1.89 5.86 -1.56
CA GLY A 76 2.15 6.45 -2.86
C GLY A 76 3.07 5.57 -3.67
N GLY A 77 3.09 5.80 -4.97
CA GLY A 77 3.93 5.08 -5.92
C GLY A 77 4.36 5.98 -7.07
N VAL A 78 5.50 5.62 -7.64
CA VAL A 78 6.04 6.23 -8.86
C VAL A 78 6.16 5.14 -9.91
N SER A 79 5.74 5.45 -11.12
CA SER A 79 6.09 4.67 -12.30
C SER A 79 6.96 5.50 -13.23
N ILE A 80 8.02 4.90 -13.73
CA ILE A 80 8.89 5.49 -14.74
C ILE A 80 8.85 4.53 -15.92
N THR A 81 8.41 5.02 -17.06
CA THR A 81 8.28 4.22 -18.28
C THR A 81 9.13 4.88 -19.37
N PRO A 82 10.25 4.27 -19.77
CA PRO A 82 10.99 4.69 -20.96
C PRO A 82 10.07 4.68 -22.19
N VAL A 83 10.01 5.78 -22.93
CA VAL A 83 9.10 5.94 -24.08
C VAL A 83 9.88 6.01 -25.39
N ALA A 84 11.00 6.72 -25.42
CA ALA A 84 11.78 6.92 -26.63
C ALA A 84 13.20 7.42 -26.34
N PHE A 85 14.05 7.37 -27.36
CA PHE A 85 15.28 8.15 -27.44
C PHE A 85 15.12 9.25 -28.49
N LEU A 86 15.49 10.48 -28.14
CA LEU A 86 15.56 11.60 -29.07
C LEU A 86 17.01 11.78 -29.51
N VAL A 87 17.28 11.60 -30.79
CA VAL A 87 18.59 11.82 -31.39
C VAL A 87 18.60 13.19 -32.04
N VAL A 88 19.47 14.07 -31.57
CA VAL A 88 19.67 15.42 -32.08
C VAL A 88 21.03 15.46 -32.75
N GLY A 89 21.06 15.53 -34.08
CA GLY A 89 22.30 15.55 -34.85
C GLY A 89 22.29 16.63 -35.93
N LYS A 90 23.35 16.67 -36.74
CA LYS A 90 23.47 17.66 -37.82
C LYS A 90 22.38 17.55 -38.89
N GLN A 91 21.82 16.35 -39.07
CA GLN A 91 20.74 16.12 -40.04
C GLN A 91 19.33 16.42 -39.48
N GLY A 92 19.23 16.83 -38.21
CA GLY A 92 17.97 17.18 -37.56
C GLY A 92 17.66 16.31 -36.33
N ILE A 93 16.38 16.28 -35.96
CA ILE A 93 15.87 15.63 -34.75
C ILE A 93 15.10 14.37 -35.15
N ARG A 94 15.41 13.22 -34.54
CA ARG A 94 14.72 11.94 -34.76
C ARG A 94 14.35 11.30 -33.44
N SER A 95 13.10 10.85 -33.31
CA SER A 95 12.66 10.04 -32.17
C SER A 95 12.70 8.54 -32.50
N ILE A 96 13.22 7.73 -31.58
CA ILE A 96 13.27 6.27 -31.65
C ILE A 96 12.40 5.74 -30.51
N PRO A 97 11.17 5.30 -30.77
CA PRO A 97 10.27 4.79 -29.73
C PRO A 97 10.74 3.44 -29.18
N LEU A 98 10.44 3.18 -27.90
CA LEU A 98 10.63 1.88 -27.25
C LEU A 98 9.31 1.09 -27.37
N GLU A 99 9.33 0.00 -28.13
CA GLU A 99 8.17 -0.87 -28.36
C GLU A 99 7.95 -1.80 -27.16
N ASN A 100 7.09 -1.41 -26.22
CA ASN A 100 6.96 -2.14 -24.94
C ASN A 100 5.51 -2.47 -24.51
N THR A 101 4.48 -2.28 -25.34
CA THR A 101 3.09 -2.30 -24.83
C THR A 101 2.32 -3.61 -24.96
N THR A 102 2.80 -4.60 -25.73
CA THR A 102 1.94 -5.77 -26.04
C THR A 102 1.98 -6.86 -24.96
N HIS A 103 3.12 -7.09 -24.29
CA HIS A 103 3.29 -8.27 -23.42
C HIS A 103 2.82 -8.11 -21.96
N LEU A 104 2.57 -6.88 -21.48
CA LEU A 104 2.24 -6.66 -20.07
C LEU A 104 0.75 -6.86 -19.76
N TYR A 105 -0.14 -6.53 -20.70
CA TYR A 105 -1.58 -6.74 -20.53
C TYR A 105 -1.91 -8.23 -20.41
N ASP A 106 -1.29 -9.06 -21.25
CA ASP A 106 -1.46 -10.52 -21.20
C ASP A 106 -1.06 -11.08 -19.82
N ARG A 107 0.06 -10.62 -19.24
CA ARG A 107 0.52 -11.08 -17.92
C ARG A 107 -0.39 -10.65 -16.77
N ILE A 108 -0.99 -9.45 -16.85
CA ILE A 108 -1.92 -8.97 -15.81
C ILE A 108 -3.19 -9.83 -15.84
N LEU A 109 -3.74 -10.10 -17.03
CA LEU A 109 -4.92 -10.95 -17.18
C LEU A 109 -4.68 -12.37 -16.65
N ASP A 110 -3.50 -12.95 -16.89
CA ASP A 110 -3.12 -14.27 -16.36
C ASP A 110 -2.97 -14.29 -14.82
N SER A 111 -2.67 -13.15 -14.20
CA SER A 111 -2.37 -13.05 -12.76
C SER A 111 -3.60 -12.75 -11.89
N VAL A 112 -4.68 -12.24 -12.49
CA VAL A 112 -5.94 -11.91 -11.78
C VAL A 112 -6.57 -13.13 -11.09
N PRO A 113 -6.70 -14.31 -11.74
CA PRO A 113 -7.34 -15.48 -11.11
C PRO A 113 -6.65 -15.90 -9.80
N GLN A 114 -5.31 -15.95 -9.82
CA GLN A 114 -4.51 -16.34 -8.65
C GLN A 114 -4.64 -15.35 -7.49
N PHE A 115 -4.79 -14.07 -7.80
CA PHE A 115 -4.99 -13.04 -6.78
C PHE A 115 -6.36 -13.16 -6.10
N VAL A 116 -7.41 -13.44 -6.88
CA VAL A 116 -8.77 -13.68 -6.36
C VAL A 116 -8.80 -14.91 -5.46
N ASP A 117 -8.19 -16.01 -5.88
CA ASP A 117 -8.11 -17.25 -5.08
C ASP A 117 -7.37 -17.04 -3.76
N LYS A 118 -6.30 -16.23 -3.78
CA LYS A 118 -5.51 -15.92 -2.58
C LYS A 118 -6.30 -15.03 -1.62
N MET A 119 -7.10 -14.09 -2.11
CA MET A 119 -7.99 -13.31 -1.25
C MET A 119 -9.11 -14.20 -0.67
N GLN A 120 -9.79 -15.00 -1.50
CA GLN A 120 -10.86 -15.88 -1.05
C GLN A 120 -10.39 -16.90 0.00
N SER A 121 -9.20 -17.47 -0.18
CA SER A 121 -8.64 -18.42 0.80
C SER A 121 -8.29 -17.76 2.13
N LEU A 122 -7.79 -16.52 2.14
CA LEU A 122 -7.54 -15.76 3.37
C LEU A 122 -8.83 -15.35 4.09
N PHE A 123 -9.88 -14.97 3.35
CA PHE A 123 -11.20 -14.68 3.91
C PHE A 123 -11.87 -15.93 4.48
N LYS A 124 -11.85 -17.06 3.77
CA LYS A 124 -12.37 -18.34 4.28
C LYS A 124 -11.62 -18.84 5.51
N LYS A 125 -10.29 -18.63 5.57
CA LYS A 125 -9.49 -19.02 6.74
C LYS A 125 -9.81 -18.21 8.01
N HIS A 126 -10.45 -17.05 7.87
CA HIS A 126 -10.89 -16.23 9.00
C HIS A 126 -12.28 -16.65 9.52
N ASP A 127 -13.11 -17.29 8.69
CA ASP A 127 -14.39 -17.90 9.10
C ASP A 127 -14.22 -19.29 9.74
N GLU A 128 -13.11 -19.99 9.46
CA GLU A 128 -12.79 -21.29 10.07
C GLU A 128 -11.77 -21.14 11.22
N MET A 129 -12.11 -20.39 12.28
CA MET A 129 -11.63 -20.79 13.60
C MET A 129 -12.65 -21.78 14.17
N PRO A 130 -12.29 -23.07 14.36
CA PRO A 130 -13.13 -23.95 15.15
C PRO A 130 -13.13 -23.37 16.57
N VAL A 131 -14.30 -22.94 17.03
CA VAL A 131 -14.56 -22.79 18.45
C VAL A 131 -14.28 -24.14 19.08
N GLN A 132 -13.09 -24.33 19.63
CA GLN A 132 -12.79 -25.44 20.53
C GLN A 132 -13.63 -25.22 21.79
N SER A 133 -14.87 -25.74 21.75
CA SER A 133 -15.69 -25.94 22.93
C SER A 133 -14.92 -26.86 23.87
N HIS A 134 -14.41 -26.30 24.96
CA HIS A 134 -13.92 -27.07 26.10
C HIS A 134 -15.01 -28.06 26.54
N PRO A 135 -14.71 -29.35 26.76
CA PRO A 135 -15.71 -30.28 27.24
C PRO A 135 -16.02 -30.00 28.72
N GLY A 136 -17.29 -29.76 29.00
CA GLY A 136 -18.01 -30.14 30.21
C GLY A 136 -17.30 -29.95 31.56
N ARG A 137 -17.52 -28.78 32.18
CA ARG A 137 -17.43 -28.65 33.64
C ARG A 137 -18.51 -29.55 34.25
N LYS A 138 -18.12 -30.67 34.87
CA LYS A 138 -19.01 -31.53 35.67
C LYS A 138 -19.71 -30.67 36.72
N ARG A 139 -21.05 -30.72 36.75
CA ARG A 139 -21.83 -30.31 37.92
C ARG A 139 -21.33 -31.15 39.10
N VAL A 140 -20.90 -30.48 40.15
CA VAL A 140 -20.70 -31.10 41.45
C VAL A 140 -22.11 -31.22 42.01
N ASP A 141 -22.59 -32.45 42.19
CA ASP A 141 -23.89 -32.71 42.78
C ASP A 141 -23.78 -32.52 44.30
N ASP A 142 -24.84 -32.00 44.92
CA ASP A 142 -24.85 -31.60 46.34
C ASP A 142 -24.51 -32.75 47.31
N HIS A 143 -24.49 -34.00 46.84
CA HIS A 143 -24.03 -35.17 47.59
C HIS A 143 -22.52 -35.17 47.90
N ASP A 144 -21.69 -34.52 47.08
CA ASP A 144 -20.22 -34.48 47.28
C ASP A 144 -19.82 -33.49 48.40
N LEU A 145 -20.70 -32.56 48.77
CA LEU A 145 -20.45 -31.56 49.81
C LEU A 145 -20.69 -32.13 51.22
N GLU A 146 -21.56 -33.12 51.36
CA GLU A 146 -21.89 -33.74 52.65
C GLU A 146 -20.79 -34.71 53.10
N GLU A 147 -20.12 -35.41 52.16
CA GLU A 147 -18.98 -36.30 52.47
C GLU A 147 -17.72 -35.54 52.90
N LEU A 148 -17.58 -34.26 52.50
CA LEU A 148 -16.46 -33.40 52.88
C LEU A 148 -16.62 -32.72 54.24
N MET A 149 -17.85 -32.62 54.77
CA MET A 149 -18.09 -32.07 56.12
C MET A 149 -17.94 -33.11 57.23
N ASP A 150 -18.10 -34.40 56.93
CA ASP A 150 -18.09 -35.49 57.93
C ASP A 150 -16.68 -36.06 58.23
N ARG A 151 -15.63 -35.52 57.57
CA ARG A 151 -14.22 -35.90 57.80
C ARG A 151 -13.39 -34.82 58.51
N GLY A 152 -14.03 -33.86 59.18
CA GLY A 152 -13.42 -32.84 60.03
C GLY A 152 -13.36 -33.24 61.50
#